data_AF-A0A3A8U6H6-F1
#
_entry.id   AF-A0A3A8U6H6-F1
#
_cell.length_a   1.000
_cell.length_b   1.000
_cell.length_c   1.000
_cell.angle_alpha   90.00
_cell.angle_beta   90.00
_cell.angle_gamma   90.00
#
_symmetry.space_group_name_H-M   'P 1'
#
loop_
_entity.id
_entity.type
_entity.pdbx_description
1 polymer ?
#
loop_
_entity_poly.entity_id
_entity_poly.type
_entity_poly.pdbx_seq_one_letter_code
_entity_poly.pdbx_strand_id
1 'polypeptide(L)'
;MPKEANPSKNLEIFLDFLDQCVKEYQYAYGNVSKEDKRLQDLLHEMEFAADRAERNRVATRLQNSRRERRKNKDTVKLYERIVKFQEDQNNRRTLNLLSQLLGQQRKEEEYLRSKRVYKKRVEE
;
A
#
# COMPACT_ATOMS: atom_id res chain seq x y z
N MET A 1 -8.55 15.82 -29.44
CA MET A 1 -7.10 15.74 -29.17
C MET A 1 -6.92 15.04 -27.83
N PRO A 2 -6.07 14.00 -27.72
CA PRO A 2 -5.90 13.30 -26.45
C PRO A 2 -5.40 14.32 -25.41
N LYS A 3 -6.09 14.40 -24.26
CA LYS A 3 -5.74 15.26 -23.12
C LYS A 3 -4.23 15.23 -22.94
N GLU A 4 -3.59 16.40 -22.87
CA GLU A 4 -2.15 16.57 -22.63
C GLU A 4 -1.64 15.45 -21.73
N ALA A 5 -0.99 14.45 -22.33
CA ALA A 5 -0.36 13.43 -21.53
C ALA A 5 0.63 14.19 -20.65
N ASN A 6 0.48 14.05 -19.34
CA ASN A 6 1.48 14.47 -18.39
C ASN A 6 2.22 13.19 -17.98
N PRO A 7 3.30 12.81 -18.71
CA PRO A 7 4.08 11.62 -18.41
C PRO A 7 4.50 11.54 -16.95
N SER A 8 4.91 12.67 -16.36
CA SER A 8 5.29 12.69 -14.94
C SER A 8 4.11 12.32 -14.03
N LYS A 9 2.89 12.74 -14.36
CA LYS A 9 1.70 12.37 -13.57
C LYS A 9 1.39 10.88 -13.62
N ASN A 10 1.52 10.25 -14.78
CA ASN A 10 1.30 8.80 -14.90
C ASN A 10 2.35 8.00 -14.13
N LEU A 11 3.61 8.45 -14.19
CA LEU A 11 4.70 7.82 -13.45
C LEU A 11 4.55 8.00 -11.93
N GLU A 12 4.10 9.18 -11.48
CA GLU A 12 3.73 9.42 -10.08
C GLU A 12 2.61 8.47 -9.63
N ILE A 13 1.51 8.37 -10.38
CA ILE A 13 0.38 7.48 -10.02
C ILE A 13 0.85 6.03 -9.87
N PHE A 14 1.75 5.57 -10.74
CA PHE A 14 2.31 4.23 -10.65
C PHE A 14 3.15 4.02 -9.38
N LEU A 15 4.04 4.97 -9.05
CA LEU A 15 4.86 4.88 -7.84
C LEU A 15 4.00 4.97 -6.56
N ASP A 16 3.02 5.87 -6.54
CA ASP A 16 2.07 6.03 -5.43
C ASP A 16 1.24 4.74 -5.22
N PHE A 17 0.83 4.09 -6.32
CA PHE A 17 0.12 2.81 -6.25
C PHE A 17 0.97 1.72 -5.59
N LEU A 18 2.26 1.65 -5.94
CA LEU A 18 3.18 0.70 -5.33
C LEU A 18 3.34 0.95 -3.83
N ASP A 19 3.47 2.20 -3.41
CA ASP A 19 3.51 2.56 -1.98
C ASP A 19 2.20 2.22 -1.26
N GLN A 20 1.06 2.43 -1.92
CA GLN A 20 -0.24 2.05 -1.36
C GLN A 20 -0.35 0.55 -1.14
N CYS A 21 0.14 -0.27 -2.10
CA CYS A 21 0.16 -1.72 -1.97
C CYS A 21 0.94 -2.19 -0.72
N VAL A 22 2.09 -1.56 -0.43
CA VAL A 22 2.87 -1.84 0.79
C VAL A 22 2.08 -1.48 2.05
N LYS A 23 1.45 -0.30 2.08
CA LYS A 23 0.66 0.14 3.24
C LYS A 23 -0.53 -0.79 3.52
N GLU A 24 -1.30 -1.14 2.49
CA GLU A 24 -2.44 -2.05 2.60
C GLU A 24 -2.00 -3.44 3.06
N TYR A 25 -0.90 -3.95 2.51
CA TYR A 25 -0.32 -5.22 2.93
C TYR A 25 0.07 -5.20 4.42
N GLN A 26 0.83 -4.19 4.85
CA GLN A 26 1.30 -4.08 6.23
C GLN A 26 0.13 -3.94 7.22
N TYR A 27 -0.86 -3.12 6.88
CA TYR A 27 -2.07 -2.95 7.67
C TYR A 27 -2.84 -4.26 7.82
N ALA A 28 -3.12 -4.95 6.71
CA ALA A 28 -3.83 -6.21 6.71
C ALA A 28 -3.04 -7.31 7.45
N TYR A 29 -1.72 -7.36 7.28
CA TYR A 29 -0.86 -8.30 7.98
C TYR A 29 -0.88 -8.07 9.50
N GLY A 30 -0.80 -6.82 9.94
CA GLY A 30 -0.93 -6.43 11.34
C GLY A 30 -2.29 -6.84 11.92
N ASN A 31 -3.37 -6.65 11.17
CA ASN A 31 -4.72 -7.07 11.59
C ASN A 31 -4.87 -8.60 11.71
N VAL A 32 -4.26 -9.37 10.81
CA VAL A 32 -4.23 -10.84 10.96
C VAL A 32 -3.56 -11.23 12.28
N SER A 33 -2.41 -10.64 12.59
CA SER A 33 -1.71 -10.91 13.85
C SER A 33 -2.54 -10.51 15.08
N LYS A 34 -3.20 -9.34 15.03
CA LYS A 34 -4.09 -8.87 16.09
C LYS A 34 -5.26 -9.83 16.30
N GLU A 35 -5.92 -10.25 15.23
CA GLU A 35 -7.05 -11.18 15.33
C GLU A 35 -6.60 -12.57 15.77
N ASP A 36 -5.37 -13.00 15.46
CA ASP A 36 -4.83 -14.27 15.96
C ASP A 36 -4.51 -14.21 17.47
N LYS A 37 -4.12 -13.05 18.01
CA LYS A 37 -4.05 -12.84 19.48
C LYS A 37 -5.44 -12.84 20.11
N ARG A 38 -6.37 -12.09 19.52
CA ARG A 38 -7.76 -12.01 19.98
C ARG A 38 -8.47 -13.36 20.03
N LEU A 39 -8.07 -14.30 19.15
CA LEU A 39 -8.56 -15.67 19.20
C LEU A 39 -8.29 -16.32 20.56
N GLN A 40 -7.07 -16.18 21.10
CA GLN A 40 -6.71 -16.75 22.40
C GLN A 40 -7.57 -16.15 23.51
N ASP A 41 -7.72 -14.81 23.52
CA ASP A 41 -8.57 -14.13 24.49
C ASP A 41 -10.02 -14.64 24.45
N LEU A 42 -10.59 -14.82 23.25
CA LEU A 42 -11.95 -15.32 23.08
C LEU A 42 -12.11 -16.79 23.46
N LEU A 43 -11.06 -17.61 23.30
CA LEU A 43 -11.08 -19.00 23.76
C LEU A 43 -11.06 -19.05 25.30
N HIS A 44 -10.23 -18.23 25.94
CA HIS A 44 -10.22 -18.11 27.40
C HIS A 44 -11.55 -17.57 27.94
N GLU A 45 -12.10 -16.50 27.33
CA GLU A 45 -13.43 -16.01 27.71
C GLU A 45 -14.52 -17.08 27.59
N MET A 46 -14.41 -17.98 26.59
CA MET A 46 -15.37 -19.06 26.41
C MET A 46 -15.21 -20.18 27.46
N GLU A 47 -13.96 -20.47 27.86
CA GLU A 47 -13.62 -21.44 28.90
C GLU A 47 -14.16 -21.02 30.28
N PHE A 48 -14.03 -19.73 30.62
CA PHE A 48 -14.43 -19.18 31.92
C PHE A 48 -15.87 -18.66 31.98
N ALA A 49 -16.65 -18.78 30.91
CA ALA A 49 -18.02 -18.29 30.87
C ALA A 49 -18.92 -19.03 31.88
N ALA A 50 -19.68 -18.27 32.68
CA ALA A 50 -20.45 -18.82 33.80
C ALA A 50 -21.70 -19.60 33.34
N ASP A 51 -22.27 -19.21 32.20
CA ASP A 51 -23.51 -19.80 31.70
C ASP A 51 -23.55 -19.99 30.17
N ARG A 52 -24.68 -20.52 29.69
CA ARG A 52 -24.91 -20.73 28.26
C ARG A 52 -25.03 -19.40 27.48
N ALA A 53 -25.63 -18.37 28.08
CA ALA A 53 -25.86 -17.10 27.42
C ALA A 53 -24.54 -16.36 27.17
N GLU A 54 -23.64 -16.36 28.15
CA GLU A 54 -22.28 -15.81 28.02
C GLU A 54 -21.48 -16.55 26.95
N ARG A 55 -21.48 -17.90 26.98
CA ARG A 55 -20.83 -18.70 25.93
C ARG A 55 -21.34 -18.37 24.53
N ASN A 56 -22.65 -18.18 24.36
CA ASN A 56 -23.23 -17.81 23.07
C ASN A 56 -22.77 -16.42 22.59
N ARG A 57 -22.63 -15.44 23.51
CA ARG A 57 -22.10 -14.10 23.18
C ARG A 57 -20.64 -14.19 22.73
N VAL A 58 -19.81 -14.93 23.47
CA VAL A 58 -18.39 -15.14 23.12
C VAL A 58 -18.26 -15.88 21.79
N ALA A 59 -19.07 -16.91 21.54
CA ALA A 59 -19.09 -17.64 20.28
C ALA A 59 -19.43 -16.72 19.08
N THR A 60 -20.35 -15.77 19.26
CA THR A 60 -20.67 -14.77 18.23
C THR A 60 -19.49 -13.85 17.95
N ARG A 61 -18.81 -13.37 19.00
CA ARG A 61 -17.57 -12.56 18.86
C ARG A 61 -16.45 -13.34 18.18
N LEU A 62 -16.29 -14.61 18.52
CA LEU A 62 -15.33 -15.53 17.89
C LEU A 62 -15.61 -15.70 16.40
N GLN A 63 -16.86 -15.93 16.01
CA GLN A 63 -17.24 -16.04 14.60
C GLN A 63 -16.87 -14.77 13.83
N ASN A 64 -17.18 -13.59 14.38
CA ASN A 64 -16.86 -12.31 13.76
C ASN A 64 -15.35 -12.09 13.65
N SER A 65 -14.59 -12.40 14.70
CA SER A 65 -13.12 -12.37 14.69
C SER A 65 -12.56 -13.25 13.57
N ARG A 66 -13.07 -14.48 13.39
CA ARG A 66 -12.60 -15.38 12.33
C ARG A 66 -12.97 -14.90 10.93
N ARG A 67 -14.13 -14.24 10.76
CA ARG A 67 -14.50 -13.60 9.49
C ARG A 67 -13.55 -12.45 9.16
N GLU A 68 -13.26 -11.59 10.14
CA GLU A 68 -12.38 -10.45 9.95
C GLU A 68 -10.94 -10.88 9.65
N ARG A 69 -10.44 -11.89 10.38
CA ARG A 69 -9.13 -12.50 10.12
C ARG A 69 -9.03 -13.07 8.70
N ARG A 70 -10.09 -13.70 8.18
CA ARG A 70 -10.11 -14.21 6.79
C ARG A 70 -10.03 -13.07 5.77
N LYS A 71 -10.86 -12.03 5.92
CA LYS A 71 -10.81 -10.85 5.04
C LYS A 71 -9.42 -10.25 4.99
N ASN A 72 -8.81 -10.00 6.14
CA ASN A 72 -7.45 -9.44 6.21
C ASN A 72 -6.42 -10.40 5.59
N LYS A 73 -6.56 -11.72 5.78
CA LYS A 73 -5.66 -12.71 5.15
C LYS A 73 -5.79 -12.73 3.63
N ASP A 74 -7.00 -12.55 3.10
CA ASP A 74 -7.23 -12.45 1.67
C ASP A 74 -6.61 -11.16 1.11
N THR A 75 -6.76 -10.03 1.80
CA THR A 75 -6.07 -8.77 1.47
C THR A 75 -4.54 -8.93 1.46
N VAL A 76 -3.98 -9.60 2.46
CA VAL A 76 -2.53 -9.91 2.48
C VAL A 76 -2.13 -10.67 1.22
N LYS A 77 -2.88 -11.71 0.82
CA LYS A 77 -2.58 -12.49 -0.38
C LYS A 77 -2.68 -11.67 -1.68
N LEU A 78 -3.60 -10.71 -1.75
CA LEU A 78 -3.74 -9.83 -2.92
C LEU A 78 -2.48 -9.00 -3.15
N TYR A 79 -1.89 -8.45 -2.09
CA TYR A 79 -0.74 -7.55 -2.19
C TYR A 79 0.62 -8.22 -2.02
N GLU A 80 0.67 -9.44 -1.47
CA GLU A 80 1.92 -10.14 -1.11
C GLU A 80 2.91 -10.25 -2.27
N ARG A 81 2.45 -10.57 -3.48
CA ARG A 81 3.34 -10.69 -4.65
C ARG A 81 3.96 -9.36 -5.07
N ILE A 82 3.19 -8.28 -4.96
CA ILE A 82 3.64 -6.93 -5.30
C ILE A 82 4.69 -6.47 -4.28
N VAL A 83 4.42 -6.65 -2.98
CA VAL A 83 5.34 -6.26 -1.92
C VAL A 83 6.64 -7.07 -1.99
N LYS A 84 6.56 -8.39 -2.17
CA LYS A 84 7.75 -9.24 -2.35
C LYS A 84 8.58 -8.83 -3.56
N PHE A 85 7.92 -8.41 -4.65
CA PHE A 85 8.62 -7.88 -5.81
C PHE A 85 9.40 -6.61 -5.45
N GLN A 86 8.84 -5.70 -4.65
CA GLN A 86 9.52 -4.48 -4.21
C GLN A 86 10.66 -4.74 -3.20
N GLU A 87 10.56 -5.80 -2.39
CA GLU A 87 11.58 -6.17 -1.41
C GLU A 87 12.87 -6.71 -2.04
N ASP A 88 12.78 -7.26 -3.26
CA ASP A 88 13.96 -7.69 -4.02
C ASP A 88 14.92 -6.50 -4.26
N GLN A 89 16.20 -6.71 -3.95
CA GLN A 89 17.21 -5.66 -3.98
C GLN A 89 17.37 -5.01 -5.37
N ASN A 90 17.27 -5.80 -6.44
CA ASN A 90 17.39 -5.31 -7.81
C ASN A 90 16.18 -4.48 -8.21
N ASN A 91 14.99 -4.92 -7.80
CA ASN A 91 13.75 -4.20 -8.07
C ASN A 91 13.68 -2.90 -7.27
N ARG A 92 14.07 -2.92 -5.99
CA ARG A 92 14.16 -1.71 -5.17
C ARG A 92 15.11 -0.68 -5.78
N ARG A 93 16.27 -1.12 -6.29
CA ARG A 93 17.18 -0.24 -7.03
C ARG A 93 16.50 0.36 -8.26
N THR A 94 15.77 -0.44 -9.03
CA THR A 94 15.05 0.01 -10.23
C THR A 94 13.95 1.01 -9.90
N LEU A 95 13.17 0.78 -8.85
CA LEU A 95 12.12 1.70 -8.38
C LEU A 95 12.69 3.03 -7.89
N ASN A 96 13.86 3.01 -7.24
CA ASN A 96 14.57 4.24 -6.89
C ASN A 96 15.01 5.02 -8.13
N LEU A 97 15.49 4.34 -9.17
CA LEU A 97 15.83 4.96 -10.46
C LEU A 97 14.59 5.55 -11.14
N LEU A 98 13.45 4.88 -11.09
CA LEU A 98 12.18 5.40 -11.60
C LEU A 98 11.72 6.65 -10.83
N SER A 99 11.93 6.69 -9.52
CA SER A 99 11.64 7.87 -8.69
C SER A 99 12.55 9.05 -9.06
N GLN A 100 13.82 8.79 -9.37
CA GLN A 100 14.75 9.82 -9.87
C GLN A 100 14.33 10.31 -11.27
N LEU A 101 13.94 9.40 -12.16
CA LEU A 101 13.43 9.72 -13.49
C LEU A 101 12.19 10.62 -13.40
N LEU A 102 11.27 10.34 -12.47
CA LEU A 102 10.10 11.20 -12.22
C LEU A 102 10.52 12.65 -11.90
N GLY A 103 11.53 12.83 -11.04
CA GLY A 103 12.06 14.15 -10.72
C GLY A 103 12.68 14.86 -11.92
N GLN A 104 13.39 14.13 -12.77
CA GLN A 104 13.96 14.67 -14.02
C GLN A 104 12.85 15.08 -15.00
N GLN A 105 11.86 14.20 -15.20
CA GLN A 105 10.73 14.44 -16.09
C GLN A 105 9.92 15.67 -15.66
N ARG A 106 9.68 15.85 -14.34
CA ARG A 106 9.00 17.05 -13.81
C ARG A 106 9.75 18.34 -14.16
N LYS A 107 11.07 18.34 -14.04
CA LYS A 107 11.91 19.51 -14.37
C LYS A 107 11.86 19.84 -15.85
N GLU A 108 11.93 18.83 -16.72
CA GLU A 108 11.82 19.03 -18.16
C GLU A 108 10.42 19.51 -18.56
N GLU A 109 9.36 18.94 -17.98
CA GLU A 109 8.00 19.40 -18.22
C GLU A 109 7.77 20.84 -17.73
N GLU A 110 8.31 21.20 -16.57
CA GLU A 110 8.29 22.57 -16.05
C GLU A 110 9.07 23.52 -16.96
N TYR A 111 10.26 23.13 -17.41
CA TYR A 111 11.07 23.91 -18.35
C TYR A 111 10.34 24.14 -19.67
N LEU A 112 9.73 23.09 -20.24
CA LEU A 112 8.97 23.17 -21.49
C LEU A 112 7.69 24.02 -21.36
N ARG A 113 7.05 24.04 -20.18
CA ARG A 113 5.88 24.87 -19.86
C ARG A 113 6.27 26.32 -19.51
N SER A 114 7.51 26.57 -19.12
CA SER A 114 8.00 27.92 -18.78
C SER A 114 8.16 28.81 -20.02
N LYS A 115 8.06 30.15 -19.84
CA LYS A 115 8.35 31.10 -20.92
C LYS A 115 9.82 30.96 -21.33
N ARG A 116 10.07 30.43 -22.52
CA ARG A 116 11.41 30.30 -23.11
C ARG A 116 12.04 31.68 -23.31
N VAL A 117 12.96 32.08 -22.43
CA VAL A 117 13.77 33.30 -22.61
C VAL A 117 15.10 32.90 -23.24
N TYR A 118 15.30 33.30 -24.49
CA TYR A 118 16.59 33.13 -25.17
C TYR A 118 17.61 34.12 -24.61
N LYS A 119 18.68 33.62 -23.99
CA LYS A 119 19.85 34.43 -23.62
C LYS A 119 20.92 34.25 -24.71
N LYS A 120 21.21 35.31 -25.48
CA LYS A 120 22.30 35.33 -26.48
C LYS A 120 23.60 34.89 -25.81
N ARG A 121 24.32 33.94 -26.44
CA ARG A 121 25.61 33.40 -25.94
C ARG A 121 26.82 34.10 -26.55
N VAL A 122 26.59 34.98 -27.50
CA VAL A 122 27.61 35.76 -28.20
C VAL A 122 27.13 37.21 -28.16
N GLU A 123 27.95 38.09 -27.60
CA GLU A 123 27.78 39.53 -27.71
C GLU A 123 28.16 39.94 -29.14
N GLU A 124 27.30 40.73 -29.80
CA GLU A 124 27.65 41.41 -31.06
C GLU A 124 28.42 42.69 -30.77
#